data_AF-A0A2X1KHS0-F1
#
_entry.id   AF-A0A2X1KHS0-F1
#
_cell.length_a   1.000
_cell.length_b   1.000
_cell.length_c   1.000
_cell.angle_alpha   90.00
_cell.angle_beta   90.00
_cell.angle_gamma   90.00
#
_symmetry.space_group_name_H-M   'P 1'
#
loop_
_entity.id
_entity.type
_entity.pdbx_description
1 polymer ?
#
loop_
_entity_poly.entity_id
_entity_poly.type
_entity_poly.pdbx_seq_one_letter_code
_entity_poly.pdbx_strand_id
1 'polypeptide(L)'
;MPIHDKSPRPQEFAAVDLGSNSFHMVIARVVDGAMQIIGRLKQRVHLADGLGPDNMLSEEAMTRGLNCLSLFAERLQGFSPASVCIVGTHTLRQALNATDFLKRAEKVIPLPD
;
A
#
# COMPACT_ATOMS: atom_id res chain seq x y z
N MET A 1 11.02 13.29 39.48
CA MET A 1 9.69 12.72 39.21
C MET A 1 9.70 12.13 37.81
N PRO A 2 9.39 10.84 37.60
CA PRO A 2 9.26 10.32 36.24
C PRO A 2 7.89 10.72 35.70
N ILE A 3 7.90 11.52 34.63
CA ILE A 3 6.74 11.75 33.78
C ILE A 3 6.40 10.41 33.10
N HIS A 4 5.43 9.69 33.65
CA HIS A 4 4.77 8.60 32.94
C HIS A 4 3.84 9.24 31.90
N ASP A 5 4.37 9.47 30.70
CA ASP A 5 3.53 9.81 29.55
C ASP A 5 2.72 8.58 29.15
N LYS A 6 1.53 8.45 29.74
CA LYS A 6 0.52 7.42 29.42
C LYS A 6 -0.48 7.95 28.37
N SER A 7 -0.10 8.91 27.55
CA SER A 7 -0.94 9.32 26.44
C SER A 7 -0.99 8.16 25.44
N PRO A 8 -2.17 7.62 25.08
CA PRO A 8 -2.25 6.63 24.01
C PRO A 8 -1.62 7.26 22.77
N ARG A 9 -0.71 6.52 22.12
CA ARG A 9 -0.13 6.98 20.85
C ARG A 9 -1.28 7.30 19.90
N PRO A 10 -1.23 8.42 19.16
CA PRO A 10 -2.25 8.74 18.17
C PRO A 10 -2.48 7.52 17.27
N GLN A 11 -3.73 7.17 17.02
CA GLN A 11 -4.04 6.06 16.14
C GLN A 11 -3.67 6.45 14.71
N GLU A 12 -2.75 5.71 14.11
CA GLU A 12 -2.27 5.93 12.74
C GLU A 12 -2.93 4.95 11.78
N PHE A 13 -3.28 5.44 10.60
CA PHE A 13 -3.93 4.71 9.53
C PHE A 13 -3.18 4.92 8.23
N ALA A 14 -3.15 3.89 7.38
CA ALA A 14 -2.61 3.99 6.05
C ALA A 14 -3.60 3.47 5.00
N ALA A 15 -3.70 4.20 3.89
CA ALA A 15 -4.43 3.78 2.71
C ALA A 15 -3.45 3.70 1.54
N VAL A 16 -3.39 2.53 0.89
CA VAL A 16 -2.57 2.28 -0.30
C VAL A 16 -3.49 2.00 -1.49
N ASP A 17 -3.33 2.77 -2.55
CA ASP A 17 -4.05 2.61 -3.81
C ASP A 17 -3.09 2.09 -4.89
N LEU A 18 -3.44 0.94 -5.47
CA LEU A 18 -2.70 0.29 -6.54
C LEU A 18 -3.34 0.68 -7.89
N GLY A 19 -2.94 1.87 -8.36
CA GLY A 19 -3.37 2.45 -9.63
C GLY A 19 -2.71 1.81 -10.86
N SER A 20 -3.35 1.98 -12.01
CA SER A 20 -2.84 1.55 -13.32
C SER A 20 -1.50 2.20 -13.70
N ASN A 21 -1.30 3.47 -13.36
CA ASN A 21 -0.09 4.22 -13.71
C ASN A 21 0.83 4.43 -12.49
N SER A 22 0.24 4.71 -11.33
CA SER A 22 1.01 5.02 -10.12
C SER A 22 0.36 4.35 -8.92
N PHE A 23 1.18 3.95 -7.96
CA PHE A 23 0.72 3.57 -6.64
C PHE A 23 0.80 4.78 -5.73
N HIS A 24 -0.17 4.88 -4.82
CA HIS A 24 -0.30 6.00 -3.90
C HIS A 24 -0.44 5.47 -2.49
N MET A 25 0.16 6.14 -1.52
CA MET A 25 -0.04 5.86 -0.10
C MET A 25 -0.32 7.16 0.63
N VAL A 26 -1.31 7.15 1.52
CA VAL A 26 -1.62 8.24 2.43
C VAL A 26 -1.56 7.69 3.85
N ILE A 27 -0.83 8.38 4.72
CA ILE A 27 -0.77 8.09 6.15
C ILE A 27 -1.48 9.22 6.88
N ALA A 28 -2.43 8.86 7.74
CA ALA A 28 -3.16 9.78 8.58
C ALA A 28 -3.07 9.35 10.05
N ARG A 29 -3.24 10.30 10.96
CA ARG A 29 -3.40 10.03 12.39
C ARG A 29 -4.64 10.73 12.92
N VAL A 30 -5.21 10.20 13.99
CA VAL A 30 -6.29 10.87 14.72
C VAL A 30 -5.73 11.54 15.97
N VAL A 31 -5.93 12.85 16.08
CA VAL A 31 -5.55 13.68 17.23
C VAL A 31 -6.78 14.47 17.68
N ASP A 32 -7.18 14.30 18.93
CA ASP A 32 -8.38 14.95 19.51
C ASP A 32 -9.65 14.80 18.65
N GLY A 33 -9.83 13.60 18.07
CA GLY A 33 -10.98 13.28 17.21
C GLY A 33 -10.88 13.83 15.78
N ALA A 34 -9.83 14.59 15.45
CA ALA A 34 -9.60 15.12 14.10
C ALA A 34 -8.58 14.27 13.33
N MET A 35 -8.90 13.96 12.08
CA MET A 35 -7.98 13.27 11.18
C MET A 35 -6.98 14.24 10.57
N GLN A 36 -5.68 13.92 10.69
CA GLN A 36 -4.58 14.70 10.12
C GLN A 36 -3.76 13.82 9.17
N ILE A 37 -3.57 14.26 7.94
CA ILE A 37 -2.67 13.59 6.99
C ILE A 37 -1.24 13.95 7.37
N ILE A 38 -0.43 12.94 7.66
CA ILE A 38 0.97 13.09 8.09
C ILE A 38 1.98 12.58 7.05
N GLY A 39 1.51 11.84 6.05
CA GLY A 39 2.37 11.32 4.99
C GLY A 39 1.62 11.10 3.68
N ARG A 40 2.29 11.37 2.56
CA ARG A 40 1.84 11.01 1.23
C ARG A 40 3.04 10.49 0.43
N LEU A 41 2.88 9.34 -0.19
CA LEU A 41 3.83 8.81 -1.16
C LEU A 41 3.10 8.53 -2.48
N LYS A 42 3.79 8.78 -3.58
CA LYS A 42 3.34 8.43 -4.92
C LYS A 42 4.52 7.92 -5.69
N GLN A 43 4.38 6.75 -6.29
CA GLN A 43 5.41 6.16 -7.13
C GLN A 43 4.79 5.75 -8.47
N ARG A 44 5.45 6.13 -9.57
CA ARG A 44 5.07 5.65 -10.90
C ARG A 44 5.50 4.20 -11.04
N VAL A 45 4.55 3.34 -11.37
CA VAL A 45 4.74 1.89 -11.51
C VAL A 45 4.46 1.45 -12.94
N HIS A 46 3.60 2.17 -13.67
CA HIS A 46 3.24 1.86 -15.04
C HIS A 46 2.74 0.40 -15.15
N LEU A 47 1.80 0.03 -14.29
CA LEU A 47 1.28 -1.34 -14.23
C LEU A 47 0.48 -1.68 -15.50
N ALA A 48 -0.29 -0.73 -16.02
CA ALA A 48 -1.05 -0.88 -17.26
C ALA A 48 -0.17 -1.13 -18.48
N ASP A 49 1.03 -0.54 -18.53
CA ASP A 49 1.97 -0.72 -19.64
C ASP A 49 2.51 -2.16 -19.71
N GLY A 50 2.39 -2.93 -18.63
CA GLY A 50 2.71 -4.36 -18.61
C GLY A 50 1.52 -5.28 -18.76
N LEU A 51 0.30 -4.76 -18.95
CA LEU A 51 -0.87 -5.61 -19.22
C LEU A 51 -0.88 -5.94 -20.72
N GLY A 52 -0.58 -7.20 -21.04
CA GLY A 52 -0.57 -7.71 -22.40
C GLY A 52 -1.97 -7.82 -23.03
N PRO A 53 -2.04 -8.06 -24.35
CA PRO A 53 -3.31 -8.27 -25.05
C PRO A 53 -4.08 -9.53 -24.59
N ASP A 54 -3.39 -10.44 -23.92
CA ASP A 54 -3.95 -11.64 -23.26
C ASP A 54 -4.47 -11.35 -21.84
N ASN A 55 -4.46 -10.08 -21.41
CA ASN A 55 -4.77 -9.65 -20.04
C ASN A 55 -3.85 -10.29 -18.99
N MET A 56 -2.60 -10.61 -19.35
CA MET A 56 -1.59 -11.05 -18.40
C MET A 56 -0.66 -9.89 -18.06
N LEU A 57 -0.36 -9.70 -16.77
CA LEU A 57 0.71 -8.82 -16.35
C LEU A 57 2.06 -9.44 -16.67
N SER A 58 2.93 -8.64 -17.30
CA SER A 58 4.33 -8.99 -17.51
C SER A 58 5.09 -9.08 -16.19
N GLU A 59 6.11 -9.93 -16.15
CA GLU A 59 6.98 -10.06 -14.98
C GLU A 59 7.65 -8.73 -14.62
N GLU A 60 8.06 -7.94 -15.62
CA GLU A 60 8.66 -6.63 -15.39
C GLU A 60 7.70 -5.68 -14.65
N ALA A 61 6.43 -5.62 -15.06
CA ALA A 61 5.44 -4.79 -14.39
C ALA A 61 5.12 -5.27 -12.98
N MET A 62 5.05 -6.58 -12.76
CA MET A 62 4.93 -7.15 -11.42
C MET A 62 6.14 -6.80 -10.56
N THR A 63 7.36 -6.90 -11.06
CA THR A 63 8.58 -6.50 -10.33
C THR A 63 8.56 -5.03 -9.95
N ARG A 64 8.19 -4.12 -10.87
CA ARG A 64 8.05 -2.69 -10.55
C ARG A 64 7.01 -2.44 -9.45
N GLY A 65 5.88 -3.13 -9.52
CA GLY A 65 4.83 -3.07 -8.51
C GLY A 65 5.31 -3.55 -7.14
N LEU A 66 5.97 -4.71 -7.08
CA LEU A 66 6.50 -5.29 -5.84
C LEU A 66 7.58 -4.41 -5.22
N ASN A 67 8.50 -3.87 -6.03
CA ASN A 67 9.52 -2.94 -5.54
C ASN A 67 8.91 -1.67 -4.93
N CYS A 68 7.84 -1.14 -5.54
CA CYS A 68 7.09 -0.03 -4.96
C CYS A 68 6.45 -0.41 -3.62
N LEU A 69 5.87 -1.60 -3.52
CA LEU A 69 5.28 -2.10 -2.28
C LEU A 69 6.33 -2.28 -1.18
N SER A 70 7.57 -2.67 -1.50
CA SER A 70 8.68 -2.73 -0.53
C SER A 70 8.97 -1.35 0.08
N LEU A 71 8.99 -0.30 -0.75
CA LEU A 71 9.19 1.08 -0.26
C LEU A 71 8.02 1.54 0.64
N PHE A 72 6.81 1.08 0.36
CA PHE A 72 5.66 1.37 1.23
C PHE A 72 5.73 0.58 2.53
N ALA A 73 6.13 -0.70 2.49
CA ALA A 73 6.31 -1.53 3.66
C ALA A 73 7.31 -0.93 4.67
N GLU A 74 8.40 -0.32 4.18
CA GLU A 74 9.33 0.43 5.03
C GLU A 74 8.65 1.57 5.82
N ARG A 75 7.69 2.26 5.21
CA ARG A 75 6.93 3.34 5.86
C ARG A 75 5.84 2.84 6.80
N LEU A 76 5.36 1.62 6.58
CA LEU A 76 4.34 0.97 7.40
C LEU A 76 4.94 0.15 8.55
N GLN A 77 6.27 0.20 8.75
CA GLN A 77 6.90 -0.46 9.89
C GLN A 77 6.29 0.04 11.22
N GLY A 78 5.77 -0.88 12.02
CA GLY A 78 5.12 -0.57 13.29
C GLY A 78 3.61 -0.31 13.20
N PHE A 79 3.02 -0.29 12.00
CA PHE A 79 1.57 -0.23 11.83
C PHE A 79 0.95 -1.59 12.17
N SER A 80 -0.23 -1.58 12.79
CA SER A 80 -1.07 -2.77 12.86
C SER A 80 -1.65 -3.06 11.46
N PRO A 81 -1.69 -4.33 11.00
CA PRO A 81 -2.33 -4.68 9.72
C PRO A 81 -3.78 -4.19 9.62
N ALA A 82 -4.52 -4.21 10.73
CA ALA A 82 -5.90 -3.72 10.80
C ALA A 82 -6.03 -2.20 10.56
N SER A 83 -4.92 -1.45 10.61
CA SER A 83 -4.88 0.00 10.34
C SER A 83 -4.38 0.32 8.92
N VAL A 84 -4.15 -0.70 8.09
CA VAL A 84 -3.70 -0.57 6.71
C VAL A 84 -4.79 -1.09 5.77
N CYS A 85 -5.22 -0.25 4.84
CA CYS A 85 -6.11 -0.65 3.76
C CYS A 85 -5.38 -0.58 2.43
N ILE A 86 -5.40 -1.65 1.64
CA ILE A 86 -4.79 -1.69 0.32
C ILE A 86 -5.89 -2.00 -0.71
N VAL A 87 -6.01 -1.17 -1.74
CA VAL A 87 -7.05 -1.30 -2.77
C VAL A 87 -6.45 -1.41 -4.17
N GLY A 88 -6.88 -2.42 -4.91
CA GLY A 88 -6.53 -2.62 -6.32
C GLY A 88 -7.56 -1.99 -7.25
N THR A 89 -7.10 -1.19 -8.22
CA THR A 89 -8.00 -0.52 -9.17
C THR A 89 -8.11 -1.26 -10.50
N HIS A 90 -8.06 -0.56 -11.62
CA HIS A 90 -8.48 -1.02 -12.94
C HIS A 90 -7.61 -2.16 -13.49
N THR A 91 -6.29 -1.96 -13.60
CA THR A 91 -5.39 -2.96 -14.22
C THR A 91 -5.38 -4.29 -13.47
N LEU A 92 -5.34 -4.26 -12.13
CA LEU A 92 -5.39 -5.50 -11.33
C LEU A 92 -6.73 -6.22 -11.43
N ARG A 93 -7.84 -5.52 -11.68
CA ARG A 93 -9.14 -6.17 -11.94
C ARG A 93 -9.23 -6.84 -13.31
N GLN A 94 -8.47 -6.36 -14.29
CA GLN A 94 -8.45 -6.94 -15.63
C GLN A 94 -7.45 -8.10 -15.76
N ALA A 95 -6.34 -8.03 -15.03
CA ALA A 95 -5.28 -9.01 -15.13
C ALA A 95 -5.72 -10.41 -14.67
N LEU A 96 -5.62 -11.41 -15.54
CA LEU A 96 -5.99 -12.80 -15.24
C LEU A 96 -5.04 -13.44 -14.21
N ASN A 97 -3.79 -12.98 -14.15
CA ASN A 97 -2.78 -13.38 -13.17
C ASN A 97 -2.64 -12.39 -12.00
N ALA A 98 -3.65 -11.55 -11.72
CA ALA A 98 -3.62 -10.63 -10.58
C ALA A 98 -3.40 -11.35 -9.25
N THR A 99 -3.98 -12.54 -9.08
CA THR A 99 -3.80 -13.37 -7.88
C THR A 99 -2.33 -13.73 -7.64
N ASP A 100 -1.54 -13.93 -8.71
CA ASP A 100 -0.11 -14.23 -8.57
C ASP A 100 0.66 -13.00 -8.10
N PHE A 101 0.32 -11.82 -8.62
CA PHE A 101 0.87 -10.57 -8.11
C PHE A 101 0.51 -10.35 -6.63
N LEU A 102 -0.75 -10.57 -6.25
CA LEU A 102 -1.23 -10.40 -4.86
C LEU A 102 -0.53 -11.35 -3.89
N LYS A 103 -0.40 -12.64 -4.22
CA LYS A 103 0.36 -13.61 -3.41
C LYS A 103 1.83 -13.23 -3.21
N ARG A 104 2.44 -12.57 -4.20
CA ARG A 104 3.81 -12.05 -4.08
C ARG A 104 3.82 -10.78 -3.22
N ALA A 105 2.81 -9.92 -3.35
CA ALA A 105 2.65 -8.70 -2.56
C ALA A 105 2.48 -8.99 -1.07
N GLU A 106 1.72 -10.03 -0.70
CA GLU A 106 1.54 -10.52 0.69
C GLU A 106 2.87 -10.81 1.41
N LYS A 107 3.92 -11.16 0.65
CA LYS A 107 5.25 -11.42 1.22
C LYS A 107 6.08 -10.15 1.44
N VAL A 108 5.63 -9.02 0.88
CA VAL A 108 6.39 -7.77 0.82
C VAL A 108 5.78 -6.70 1.73
N ILE A 109 4.44 -6.62 1.77
CA ILE A 109 3.71 -5.60 2.52
C ILE A 109 2.66 -6.29 3.41
N PRO A 110 2.45 -5.83 4.65
CA PRO A 110 1.35 -6.32 5.47
C PRO A 110 0.03 -6.04 4.76
N LEU A 111 -0.71 -7.10 4.45
CA LEU A 111 -2.10 -7.03 4.00
C LEU A 111 -3.01 -7.30 5.21
N PRO A 112 -4.16 -6.61 5.31
CA PRO A 112 -5.17 -6.94 6.30
C PRO A 112 -5.69 -8.37 6.08
N ASP A 113 -6.05 -9.04 7.18
CA ASP A 113 -6.67 -10.38 7.18
C ASP A 113 -8.04 -10.40 6.47
#